data_AF-A0A1G0PMZ5-F1
#
_entry.id   AF-A0A1G0PMZ5-F1
#
_cell.length_a   1.000
_cell.length_b   1.000
_cell.length_c   1.000
_cell.angle_alpha   90.00
_cell.angle_beta   90.00
_cell.angle_gamma   90.00
#
_symmetry.space_group_name_H-M   'P 1'
#
loop_
_entity.id
_entity.type
_entity.pdbx_description
1 polymer ?
#
loop_
_entity_poly.entity_id
_entity_poly.type
_entity_poly.pdbx_seq_one_letter_code
_entity_poly.pdbx_strand_id
1 'polypeptide(L)'
;MRLQLSDTNPKVEKALISLIRKQSISKRLSQFVSLTSLTLQLSKRAIARKHPEMNSREVNLLFVKYHYGEDFYSKIKQYLLKLPDEKK
;
A
#
# COMPACT_ATOMS: atom_id res chain seq x y z
N MET A 1 -20.75 -7.51 -8.52
CA MET A 1 -19.61 -6.58 -8.67
C MET A 1 -19.46 -6.26 -10.15
N ARG A 2 -19.65 -5.00 -10.59
CA ARG A 2 -19.33 -4.61 -11.98
C ARG A 2 -17.81 -4.67 -12.11
N LEU A 3 -17.30 -5.60 -12.91
CA LEU A 3 -15.86 -5.86 -13.06
C LEU A 3 -15.14 -4.85 -13.97
N GLN A 4 -15.90 -4.05 -14.70
CA GLN A 4 -15.34 -3.14 -15.70
C GLN A 4 -14.91 -1.81 -15.04
N LEU A 5 -13.65 -1.46 -15.20
CA LEU A 5 -13.13 -0.15 -14.83
C LEU A 5 -13.72 0.92 -15.74
N SER A 6 -14.28 1.98 -15.15
CA SER A 6 -14.98 3.03 -15.91
C SER A 6 -14.06 3.84 -16.83
N ASP A 7 -12.76 3.88 -16.52
CA ASP A 7 -11.72 4.62 -17.22
C ASP A 7 -10.91 3.77 -18.20
N THR A 8 -11.20 2.47 -18.31
CA THR A 8 -10.45 1.53 -19.15
C THR A 8 -11.34 0.95 -20.25
N ASN A 9 -10.87 1.00 -21.50
CA ASN A 9 -11.58 0.38 -22.61
C ASN A 9 -11.72 -1.15 -22.38
N PRO A 10 -12.91 -1.75 -22.50
CA PRO A 10 -13.12 -3.18 -22.27
C PRO A 10 -12.20 -4.12 -23.04
N LYS A 11 -11.79 -3.74 -24.25
CA LYS A 11 -10.86 -4.54 -25.07
C LYS A 11 -9.47 -4.57 -24.43
N VAL A 12 -9.01 -3.45 -23.89
CA VAL A 12 -7.71 -3.30 -23.22
C VAL A 12 -7.71 -4.08 -21.91
N GLU A 13 -8.77 -3.96 -21.11
CA GLU A 13 -8.93 -4.72 -19.87
C GLU A 13 -8.84 -6.24 -20.13
N LYS A 14 -9.59 -6.74 -21.12
CA LYS A 14 -9.56 -8.15 -21.53
C LYS A 14 -8.16 -8.59 -21.97
N ALA A 15 -7.46 -7.77 -22.74
CA ALA A 15 -6.10 -8.06 -23.19
C ALA A 15 -5.13 -8.14 -22.00
N LEU A 16 -5.19 -7.19 -21.06
CA LEU A 16 -4.37 -7.17 -19.85
C LEU A 16 -4.61 -8.42 -18.98
N ILE A 17 -5.87 -8.78 -18.74
CA ILE A 17 -6.23 -9.99 -17.99
C ILE A 17 -5.67 -11.25 -18.67
N SER A 18 -5.77 -11.34 -20.00
CA SER A 18 -5.21 -12.47 -20.76
C SER A 18 -3.69 -12.55 -20.59
N LEU A 19 -2.98 -11.43 -20.68
CA LEU A 19 -1.53 -11.37 -20.49
C LEU A 19 -1.12 -11.81 -19.09
N ILE A 20 -1.81 -11.33 -18.04
CA ILE A 20 -1.55 -11.72 -16.65
C ILE A 20 -1.78 -13.23 -16.44
N ARG A 21 -2.86 -13.78 -17.01
CA ARG A 21 -3.19 -15.22 -16.91
C ARG A 21 -2.16 -16.12 -17.59
N LYS A 22 -1.52 -15.65 -18.67
CA LYS A 22 -0.47 -16.38 -19.38
C LYS A 22 0.89 -16.40 -18.64
N GLN A 23 1.07 -15.56 -17.62
CA GLN A 23 2.31 -15.54 -16.84
C GLN A 23 2.41 -16.74 -15.87
N SER A 24 3.63 -17.16 -15.57
CA SER A 24 3.89 -18.11 -14.48
C SER A 24 3.45 -17.53 -13.13
N ILE A 25 3.13 -18.41 -12.17
CA ILE A 25 2.76 -18.02 -10.81
C ILE A 25 3.84 -17.14 -10.18
N SER A 26 5.11 -17.48 -10.35
CA SER A 26 6.26 -16.72 -9.84
C SER A 26 6.29 -15.29 -10.39
N LYS A 27 6.05 -15.10 -11.69
CA LYS A 27 6.04 -13.79 -12.33
C LYS A 27 4.86 -12.94 -11.84
N ARG A 28 3.67 -13.54 -11.71
CA ARG A 28 2.51 -12.84 -11.14
C ARG A 28 2.76 -12.39 -9.71
N LEU A 29 3.36 -13.24 -8.88
CA LEU A 29 3.66 -12.91 -7.49
C LEU A 29 4.70 -11.78 -7.40
N SER A 30 5.76 -11.85 -8.20
CA SER A 30 6.76 -10.78 -8.28
C SER A 30 6.13 -9.45 -8.70
N GLN A 31 5.26 -9.45 -9.70
CA GLN A 31 4.53 -8.26 -10.13
C GLN A 31 3.62 -7.72 -9.02
N PHE A 32 2.88 -8.59 -8.33
CA PHE A 32 2.01 -8.20 -7.21
C PHE A 32 2.80 -7.55 -6.06
N VAL A 33 3.93 -8.15 -5.65
CA VAL A 33 4.78 -7.61 -4.60
C VAL A 33 5.37 -6.25 -5.01
N SER A 34 5.82 -6.12 -6.26
CA SER A 34 6.35 -4.87 -6.80
C SER A 34 5.32 -3.74 -6.78
N LEU A 35 4.11 -4.00 -7.28
CA LEU A 35 3.01 -3.02 -7.28
C LEU A 35 2.57 -2.64 -5.87
N THR A 36 2.54 -3.61 -4.95
CA THR A 36 2.22 -3.38 -3.54
C THR A 36 3.27 -2.46 -2.92
N SER A 37 4.55 -2.79 -3.07
CA SER A 37 5.66 -1.98 -2.55
C SER A 37 5.62 -0.56 -3.09
N LEU A 38 5.44 -0.40 -4.41
CA LEU A 38 5.33 0.91 -5.05
C LEU A 38 4.18 1.74 -4.48
N THR A 39 2.99 1.14 -4.34
CA THR A 39 1.80 1.83 -3.83
C THR A 39 2.01 2.30 -2.38
N LEU A 40 2.57 1.43 -1.54
CA LEU A 40 2.91 1.76 -0.15
C LEU A 40 3.91 2.92 -0.08
N GLN A 41 4.97 2.86 -0.89
CA GLN A 41 6.00 3.91 -0.94
C GLN A 41 5.42 5.25 -1.40
N LEU A 42 4.63 5.25 -2.47
CA LEU A 42 4.00 6.48 -2.99
C LEU A 42 3.06 7.11 -1.96
N SER A 43 2.26 6.29 -1.27
CA SER A 43 1.37 6.79 -0.22
C SER A 43 2.15 7.43 0.94
N LYS A 44 3.17 6.73 1.46
CA LYS A 44 4.01 7.26 2.55
C LYS A 44 4.78 8.52 2.13
N ARG A 45 5.29 8.58 0.90
CA ARG A 45 5.93 9.78 0.34
C ARG A 45 4.97 10.96 0.22
N ALA A 46 3.71 10.71 -0.15
CA ALA A 46 2.71 11.78 -0.19
C ALA A 46 2.41 12.33 1.21
N ILE A 47 2.30 11.46 2.22
CA ILE A 47 2.12 11.86 3.62
C ILE A 47 3.32 12.68 4.12
N ALA A 48 4.54 12.18 3.93
CA ALA A 48 5.76 12.87 4.33
C ALA A 48 5.91 14.25 3.67
N ARG A 49 5.55 14.40 2.39
CA ARG A 49 5.57 15.70 1.70
C ARG A 49 4.60 16.72 2.29
N LYS A 50 3.47 16.26 2.83
CA LYS A 50 2.47 17.12 3.48
C LYS A 50 2.83 17.46 4.93
N HIS A 51 3.67 16.64 5.55
CA HIS A 51 4.07 16.73 6.96
C HIS A 51 5.60 16.67 7.10
N PRO A 52 6.34 17.71 6.64
CA PRO A 52 7.80 17.72 6.66
C PRO A 52 8.41 17.63 8.08
N GLU A 53 7.63 17.95 9.11
CA GLU A 53 8.00 17.85 10.52
C GLU A 53 7.99 16.41 11.06
N MET A 54 7.28 15.50 10.40
CA MET A 54 7.09 14.14 10.89
C MET A 54 8.28 13.23 10.59
N ASN A 55 8.63 12.38 11.55
CA ASN A 55 9.57 11.30 11.35
C ASN A 55 8.92 10.08 10.64
N SER A 56 9.74 9.09 10.27
CA SER A 56 9.28 7.92 9.54
C SER A 56 8.23 7.08 10.29
N ARG A 57 8.29 7.03 11.63
CA ARG A 57 7.34 6.28 12.47
C ARG A 57 5.98 6.97 12.48
N GLU A 58 5.96 8.29 12.58
CA GLU A 58 4.75 9.10 12.52
C GLU A 58 4.07 9.01 11.15
N VAL A 59 4.86 9.08 10.07
CA VAL A 59 4.37 8.87 8.70
C VAL A 59 3.75 7.47 8.54
N ASN A 60 4.40 6.43 9.07
CA ASN A 60 3.87 5.06 9.03
C ASN A 60 2.58 4.91 9.83
N LEU A 61 2.49 5.51 11.01
CA LEU A 61 1.28 5.50 11.83
C LEU A 61 0.13 6.25 11.13
N LEU A 62 0.40 7.41 10.53
CA LEU A 62 -0.60 8.17 9.79
C LEU A 62 -1.07 7.42 8.53
N PHE A 63 -0.15 6.73 7.85
CA PHE A 63 -0.50 5.78 6.78
C PHE A 63 -1.48 4.71 7.28
N VAL A 64 -1.21 4.11 8.45
CA VAL A 64 -2.10 3.11 9.04
C VAL A 64 -3.49 3.69 9.29
N LYS A 65 -3.57 4.90 9.87
CA LYS A 65 -4.83 5.60 10.13
C LYS A 65 -5.64 5.83 8.85
N TYR A 66 -5.02 6.30 7.78
CA TYR A 66 -5.71 6.60 6.53
C TYR A 66 -6.22 5.35 5.78
N HIS A 67 -5.48 4.23 5.83
CA HIS A 67 -5.84 3.04 5.04
C HIS A 67 -6.60 1.97 5.81
N TYR A 68 -6.44 1.91 7.13
CA TYR A 68 -7.03 0.87 7.98
C TYR A 68 -7.93 1.42 9.10
N GLY A 69 -8.05 2.75 9.21
CA GLY A 69 -8.95 3.41 10.15
C GLY A 69 -8.38 3.61 11.57
N GLU A 70 -9.17 4.30 12.39
CA GLU A 70 -8.75 4.75 13.73
C GLU A 70 -8.52 3.59 14.70
N ASP A 71 -9.35 2.54 14.62
CA ASP A 71 -9.28 1.39 15.52
C ASP A 71 -7.94 0.67 15.39
N PHE A 72 -7.50 0.44 14.15
CA PHE A 72 -6.23 -0.25 13.90
C PHE A 72 -5.04 0.65 14.21
N TYR A 73 -5.11 1.94 13.85
CA TYR A 73 -4.13 2.95 14.26
C TYR A 73 -3.89 2.95 15.77
N SER A 74 -4.97 2.98 16.56
CA SER A 74 -4.89 3.04 18.02
C SER A 74 -4.21 1.81 18.61
N LYS A 75 -4.55 0.61 18.10
CA LYS A 75 -3.92 -0.66 18.51
C LYS A 75 -2.43 -0.69 18.18
N ILE A 76 -2.04 -0.28 16.97
CA ILE A 76 -0.64 -0.25 16.55
C ILE A 76 0.15 0.79 17.35
N LYS A 77 -0.41 1.98 17.58
CA LYS A 77 0.24 3.01 18.40
C LYS A 77 0.49 2.51 19.83
N GLN A 78 -0.51 1.88 20.46
CA GLN A 78 -0.36 1.30 21.79
C GLN A 78 0.69 0.17 21.82
N TYR A 79 0.72 -0.68 20.80
CA TYR A 79 1.72 -1.74 20.68
C TYR A 79 3.15 -1.16 20.58
N LEU A 80 3.34 -0.13 19.76
CA LEU A 80 4.65 0.51 19.57
C LEU A 80 5.14 1.28 20.80
N LEU A 81 4.24 1.80 21.64
CA LEU A 81 4.61 2.43 22.92
C LEU A 81 5.13 1.43 23.96
N LYS A 82 4.77 0.15 23.83
CA LYS A 82 5.22 -0.93 24.73
C LYS A 82 6.55 -1.55 24.32
N LEU A 83 7.05 -1.24 23.12
CA LEU A 83 8.32 -1.74 22.62
C LEU A 83 9.45 -0.78 23.03
N PRO A 84 10.56 -1.26 23.62
CA PRO A 84 11.76 -0.46 23.77
C PRO A 84 12.18 0.06 22.39
N ASP A 85 12.62 1.32 22.29
CA ASP A 85 13.20 1.81 21.05
C ASP A 85 14.43 0.95 20.73
N GLU A 86 14.35 0.19 19.63
CA GLU A 86 15.49 -0.57 19.13
C GLU A 86 16.63 0.42 18.90
N LYS A 87 17.69 0.27 19.70
CA LYS A 87 18.92 1.06 19.60
C LYS A 87 19.42 0.96 18.16
N LYS A 88 19.57 2.14 17.54
CA LYS A 88 20.29 2.33 16.27
C LYS A 88 21.70 1.78 16.34
#